data_AF-A0A851X3U4-F1
#
_entry.id   AF-A0A851X3U4-F1
#
_cell.length_a   1.000
_cell.length_b   1.000
_cell.length_c   1.000
_cell.angle_alpha   90.00
_cell.angle_beta   90.00
_cell.angle_gamma   90.00
#
_symmetry.space_group_name_H-M   'P 1'
#
loop_
_entity.id
_entity.type
_entity.pdbx_description
1 polymer ?
#
loop_
_entity_poly.entity_id
_entity_poly.type
_entity_poly.pdbx_seq_one_letter_code
_entity_poly.pdbx_strand_id
1 'polypeptide(L)'
;HSSVLAKEGYTSGKHYWEVSVGKRRIWALGIAWESVTRKGPLTLCPQNGFWAIGLADGRDCWAYKDRWTRLTVTGNLSKIGIFLDIPAKQVSFYDVCKARALYTFSITDGSSQEGKFIPFCSTGPVTAEPDREPLEIM
;
A
#
# COMPACT_ATOMS: atom_id res chain seq x y z
N HIS A 1 9.82 11.46 -5.46
CA HIS A 1 8.66 10.70 -4.94
C HIS A 1 7.38 11.33 -5.47
N SER A 2 6.55 10.58 -6.18
CA SER A 2 5.19 11.00 -6.50
C SER A 2 4.22 10.23 -5.59
N SER A 3 3.49 10.96 -4.74
CA SER A 3 2.41 10.41 -3.92
C SER A 3 1.09 10.89 -4.51
N VAL A 4 0.20 9.97 -4.84
CA VAL A 4 -1.12 10.24 -5.42
C VAL A 4 -2.18 9.72 -4.45
N LEU A 5 -3.12 10.59 -4.09
CA LEU A 5 -4.34 10.23 -3.37
C LEU A 5 -5.49 10.27 -4.35
N ALA A 6 -6.40 9.30 -4.27
CA ALA A 6 -7.61 9.36 -5.06
C ALA A 6 -8.46 10.58 -4.66
N LYS A 7 -9.16 11.18 -5.64
CA LYS A 7 -10.09 12.30 -5.40
C LYS A 7 -11.32 11.86 -4.59
N GLU A 8 -11.67 10.59 -4.72
CA GLU A 8 -12.77 9.93 -4.03
C GLU A 8 -12.25 9.04 -2.90
N GLY A 9 -13.14 8.69 -2.00
CA GLY A 9 -12.84 7.90 -0.81
C GLY A 9 -14.15 7.56 -0.12
N TYR A 10 -14.04 6.85 0.99
CA TYR A 10 -15.10 5.99 1.47
C TYR A 10 -15.46 6.32 2.90
N THR A 11 -16.75 6.51 3.16
CA THR A 11 -17.31 6.78 4.49
C THR A 11 -18.07 5.57 5.06
N SER A 12 -18.53 4.65 4.21
CA SER A 12 -19.28 3.46 4.60
C SER A 12 -19.11 2.32 3.61
N GLY A 13 -19.51 1.10 4.01
CA GLY A 13 -19.52 -0.07 3.13
C GLY A 13 -18.18 -0.80 3.03
N LYS A 14 -18.09 -1.68 2.02
CA LYS A 14 -16.91 -2.50 1.71
C LYS A 14 -16.41 -2.16 0.32
N HIS A 15 -15.11 -1.96 0.19
CA HIS A 15 -14.48 -1.47 -1.04
C HIS A 15 -13.28 -2.33 -1.39
N TYR A 16 -13.11 -2.61 -2.67
CA TYR A 16 -11.98 -3.37 -3.19
C TYR A 16 -11.40 -2.67 -4.41
N TRP A 17 -10.08 -2.59 -4.48
CA TRP A 17 -9.38 -2.17 -5.68
C TRP A 17 -8.02 -2.86 -5.78
N GLU A 18 -7.49 -2.90 -6.99
CA GLU A 18 -6.19 -3.48 -7.30
C GLU A 18 -5.21 -2.41 -7.77
N VAL A 19 -3.95 -2.54 -7.37
CA VAL A 19 -2.87 -1.66 -7.82
C VAL A 19 -1.75 -2.48 -8.44
N SER A 20 -1.47 -2.20 -9.71
CA SER A 20 -0.32 -2.76 -10.42
C SER A 20 0.97 -2.04 -10.00
N VAL A 21 1.85 -2.76 -9.30
CA VAL A 21 3.17 -2.25 -8.89
C VAL A 21 4.26 -2.57 -9.92
N GLY A 22 4.03 -3.53 -10.81
CA GLY A 22 4.94 -3.89 -11.89
C GLY A 22 6.30 -4.36 -11.37
N LYS A 23 7.39 -3.89 -11.98
CA LYS A 23 8.77 -4.15 -11.55
C LYS A 23 9.32 -3.09 -10.58
N ARG A 24 8.47 -2.23 -9.99
CA ARG A 24 8.94 -1.15 -9.11
C ARG A 24 9.57 -1.73 -7.84
N ARG A 25 10.78 -1.27 -7.52
CA ARG A 25 11.53 -1.69 -6.33
C ARG A 25 11.10 -0.99 -5.05
N ILE A 26 10.44 0.17 -5.18
CA ILE A 26 9.99 0.99 -4.05
C ILE A 26 8.55 1.43 -4.29
N TRP A 27 7.66 1.10 -3.36
CA TRP A 27 6.27 1.56 -3.37
C TRP A 27 5.66 1.45 -1.98
N ALA A 28 4.64 2.26 -1.70
CA ALA A 28 3.79 2.17 -0.53
C ALA A 28 2.33 2.33 -0.95
N LEU A 29 1.47 1.43 -0.49
CA LEU A 29 0.07 1.35 -0.87
C LEU A 29 -0.81 1.12 0.35
N GLY A 30 -2.01 1.72 0.34
CA GLY A 30 -2.99 1.49 1.40
C GLY A 30 -4.08 2.52 1.43
N ILE A 31 -4.46 2.93 2.63
CA ILE A 31 -5.44 3.98 2.88
C ILE A 31 -4.87 5.01 3.84
N ALA A 32 -5.41 6.22 3.75
CA ALA A 32 -5.17 7.31 4.67
C ALA A 32 -6.50 7.86 5.17
N TRP A 33 -6.51 8.40 6.38
CA TRP A 33 -7.61 9.21 6.88
C TRP A 33 -7.60 10.58 6.18
N GLU A 34 -8.76 11.16 5.86
CA GLU A 34 -8.81 12.41 5.10
C GLU A 34 -8.08 13.57 5.80
N SER A 35 -8.17 13.64 7.14
CA SER A 35 -7.62 14.74 7.93
C SER A 35 -6.11 14.65 8.19
N VAL A 36 -5.39 13.67 7.62
CA VAL A 36 -3.95 13.56 7.81
C VAL A 36 -3.22 14.78 7.24
N THR A 37 -2.31 15.35 8.02
CA THR A 37 -1.46 16.48 7.58
C THR A 37 -0.48 16.01 6.51
N ARG A 38 -0.50 16.68 5.36
CA ARG A 38 0.29 16.30 4.17
C ARG A 38 1.52 17.17 3.93
N LYS A 39 1.85 18.04 4.88
CA LYS A 39 3.02 18.93 4.81
C LYS A 39 4.19 18.30 5.57
N GLY A 40 5.32 18.16 4.87
CA GLY A 40 6.56 17.63 5.44
C GLY A 40 6.76 16.12 5.24
N PRO A 41 7.78 15.53 5.90
CA PRO A 41 8.05 14.10 5.84
C PRO A 41 6.83 13.28 6.29
N LEU A 42 6.43 12.30 5.48
CA LEU A 42 5.31 11.41 5.80
C LEU A 42 5.81 10.20 6.59
N THR A 43 5.40 10.10 7.85
CA THR A 43 5.59 8.90 8.65
C THR A 43 4.35 8.03 8.54
N LEU A 44 4.45 6.97 7.74
CA LEU A 44 3.36 6.02 7.54
C LEU A 44 3.21 5.15 8.79
N CYS A 45 2.13 5.35 9.54
CA CYS A 45 1.68 4.44 10.60
C CYS A 45 0.21 4.73 10.96
N PRO A 46 -0.50 3.76 11.59
CA PRO A 46 -1.89 3.94 11.99
C PRO A 46 -2.12 5.15 12.91
N GLN A 47 -1.17 5.45 13.79
CA GLN A 47 -1.22 6.59 14.71
C GLN A 47 -1.27 7.93 13.97
N ASN A 48 -0.70 7.99 12.78
CA ASN A 48 -0.71 9.16 11.92
C ASN A 48 -1.82 9.10 10.86
N GLY A 49 -2.78 8.17 10.99
CA GLY A 49 -3.90 7.99 10.08
C GLY A 49 -3.55 7.30 8.77
N PHE A 50 -2.47 6.50 8.72
CA PHE A 50 -2.11 5.70 7.55
C PHE A 50 -2.13 4.20 7.85
N TRP A 51 -2.80 3.43 7.00
CA TRP A 51 -2.73 1.97 7.02
C TRP A 51 -2.19 1.51 5.67
N ALA A 52 -0.91 1.22 5.63
CA ALA A 52 -0.20 0.96 4.39
C ALA A 52 0.82 -0.17 4.55
N ILE A 53 1.05 -0.87 3.45
CA ILE A 53 2.19 -1.74 3.25
C ILE A 53 3.10 -1.15 2.18
N GLY A 54 4.36 -1.56 2.14
CA GLY A 54 5.27 -1.13 1.10
C GLY A 54 6.41 -2.09 0.84
N LEU A 55 7.08 -1.89 -0.29
CA LEU A 55 8.29 -2.60 -0.66
C LEU A 55 9.46 -1.63 -0.59
N ALA A 56 10.54 -2.07 0.07
CA ALA A 56 11.81 -1.37 0.11
C ALA A 56 12.90 -2.19 -0.60
N ASP A 57 13.75 -1.51 -1.37
CA ASP A 57 14.91 -2.06 -2.10
C ASP A 57 14.62 -3.24 -3.05
N GLY A 58 13.35 -3.46 -3.38
CA GLY A 58 12.88 -4.56 -4.23
C GLY A 58 12.86 -5.92 -3.55
N ARG A 59 13.10 -6.01 -2.24
CA ARG A 59 13.22 -7.29 -1.52
C ARG A 59 12.26 -7.42 -0.35
N ASP A 60 12.20 -6.40 0.48
CA ASP A 60 11.50 -6.50 1.76
C ASP A 60 10.17 -5.77 1.71
N CYS A 61 9.10 -6.53 1.93
CA CYS A 61 7.77 -5.97 2.09
C CYS A 61 7.48 -5.75 3.58
N TRP A 62 6.89 -4.61 3.92
CA TRP A 62 6.67 -4.17 5.28
C TRP A 62 5.23 -3.69 5.46
N ALA A 63 4.65 -4.02 6.61
CA ALA A 63 3.50 -3.31 7.15
C ALA A 63 3.98 -2.15 8.02
N TYR A 64 3.61 -0.92 7.64
CA TYR A 64 4.02 0.29 8.32
C TYR A 64 3.18 0.50 9.58
N LYS A 65 3.76 0.20 10.73
CA LYS A 65 3.23 0.47 12.09
C LYS A 65 4.28 1.27 12.86
N ASP A 66 3.98 1.66 14.11
CA ASP A 66 4.98 2.25 15.02
C ASP A 66 6.28 1.42 15.07
N ARG A 67 6.13 0.08 15.08
CA ARG A 67 7.21 -0.86 14.76
C ARG A 67 6.92 -1.60 13.47
N TRP A 68 7.72 -1.35 12.44
CA TRP A 68 7.57 -1.97 11.13
C TRP A 68 7.57 -3.49 11.26
N THR A 69 6.61 -4.14 10.59
CA THR A 69 6.50 -5.60 10.60
C THR A 69 6.85 -6.12 9.22
N ARG A 70 7.90 -6.95 9.11
CA ARG A 70 8.29 -7.58 7.85
C ARG A 70 7.23 -8.60 7.44
N LEU A 71 6.83 -8.55 6.18
CA LEU A 71 5.84 -9.46 5.60
C LEU A 71 6.55 -10.60 4.86
N THR A 72 6.09 -11.83 5.07
CA THR A 72 6.59 -12.99 4.35
C THR A 72 5.97 -13.01 2.95
N VAL A 73 6.73 -12.51 1.99
CA VAL A 73 6.37 -12.53 0.57
C VAL A 73 7.18 -13.62 -0.10
N THR A 74 6.52 -14.42 -0.93
CA THR A 74 7.19 -15.43 -1.76
C THR A 74 7.22 -14.89 -3.18
N GLY A 75 8.38 -14.78 -3.83
CA GLY A 75 8.49 -14.29 -5.21
C GLY A 75 8.13 -12.81 -5.39
N ASN A 76 7.87 -12.41 -6.64
CA ASN A 76 7.64 -11.00 -7.00
C ASN A 76 6.18 -10.58 -6.83
N LEU A 77 5.96 -9.47 -6.11
CA LEU A 77 4.67 -8.78 -6.06
C LEU A 77 4.53 -7.89 -7.29
N SER A 78 3.61 -8.23 -8.19
CA SER A 78 3.32 -7.44 -9.40
C SER A 78 1.99 -6.67 -9.28
N LYS A 79 1.06 -7.18 -8.47
CA LYS A 79 -0.27 -6.61 -8.26
C LYS A 79 -0.75 -6.85 -6.82
N ILE A 80 -1.23 -5.78 -6.18
CA ILE A 80 -1.71 -5.80 -4.80
C ILE A 80 -3.20 -5.49 -4.77
N GLY A 81 -3.98 -6.35 -4.12
CA GLY A 81 -5.39 -6.12 -3.84
C GLY A 81 -5.53 -5.47 -2.47
N ILE A 82 -6.37 -4.45 -2.38
CA ILE A 82 -6.67 -3.74 -1.13
C ILE A 82 -8.17 -3.85 -0.88
N PHE A 83 -8.52 -4.39 0.27
CA PHE A 83 -9.90 -4.56 0.71
C PHE A 83 -10.15 -3.76 1.98
N LEU A 84 -11.00 -2.75 1.90
CA LEU A 84 -11.44 -1.93 3.02
C LEU A 84 -12.83 -2.39 3.46
N ASP A 85 -12.94 -2.87 4.70
CA ASP A 85 -14.20 -3.20 5.35
C ASP A 85 -14.45 -2.19 6.49
N ILE A 86 -15.21 -1.12 6.18
CA ILE A 86 -15.47 -0.04 7.14
C ILE A 86 -16.32 -0.54 8.31
N PRO A 87 -17.42 -1.32 8.11
CA PRO A 87 -18.16 -1.91 9.22
C PRO A 87 -17.30 -2.78 10.15
N ALA A 88 -16.40 -3.59 9.58
CA ALA A 88 -15.49 -4.43 10.36
C ALA A 88 -14.23 -3.70 10.86
N LYS A 89 -14.09 -2.41 10.56
CA LYS A 89 -12.95 -1.56 10.90
C LYS A 89 -11.62 -2.20 10.51
N GLN A 90 -11.52 -2.68 9.27
CA GLN A 90 -10.36 -3.42 8.81
C GLN A 90 -9.94 -3.02 7.40
N VAL A 91 -8.64 -3.09 7.14
CA VAL A 91 -8.10 -3.08 5.79
C VAL A 91 -7.15 -4.25 5.61
N SER A 92 -7.39 -5.03 4.55
CA SER A 92 -6.64 -6.24 4.21
C SER A 92 -5.93 -6.10 2.87
N PHE A 93 -4.74 -6.67 2.79
CA PHE A 93 -3.85 -6.61 1.63
C PHE A 93 -3.60 -8.01 1.09
N TYR A 94 -3.60 -8.14 -0.23
CA TYR A 94 -3.49 -9.43 -0.91
C TYR A 94 -2.47 -9.37 -2.05
N ASP A 95 -1.71 -10.44 -2.21
CA ASP A 95 -1.04 -10.77 -3.47
C ASP A 95 -2.11 -11.36 -4.39
N VAL A 96 -2.52 -10.59 -5.40
CA VAL A 96 -3.59 -10.99 -6.33
C VAL A 96 -3.15 -12.18 -7.18
N CYS A 97 -1.89 -12.20 -7.60
CA CYS A 97 -1.37 -13.25 -8.47
C CYS A 97 -1.29 -14.60 -7.76
N LYS A 98 -1.10 -14.59 -6.44
CA LYS A 98 -1.02 -15.81 -5.62
C LYS A 98 -2.28 -16.09 -4.81
N ALA A 99 -3.32 -15.25 -4.97
CA ALA A 99 -4.56 -15.30 -4.22
C ALA A 99 -4.32 -15.46 -2.70
N ARG A 100 -3.34 -14.73 -2.14
CA ARG A 100 -2.89 -14.90 -0.75
C ARG A 100 -2.95 -13.58 0.02
N ALA A 101 -3.46 -13.65 1.24
CA ALA A 101 -3.40 -12.53 2.18
C ALA A 101 -1.94 -12.24 2.58
N LEU A 102 -1.58 -10.96 2.50
CA LEU A 102 -0.29 -10.44 2.92
C LEU A 102 -0.36 -9.93 4.35
N TYR A 103 -1.37 -9.11 4.66
CA TYR A 103 -1.52 -8.48 5.97
C TYR A 103 -2.91 -7.89 6.15
N THR A 104 -3.40 -7.85 7.39
CA THR A 104 -4.63 -7.13 7.78
C THR A 104 -4.33 -6.19 8.93
N PHE A 105 -4.78 -4.94 8.79
CA PHE A 105 -4.77 -3.98 9.88
C PHE A 105 -6.18 -3.86 10.48
N SER A 106 -6.22 -3.78 11.81
CA SER A 106 -7.37 -3.22 12.52
C SER A 106 -7.29 -1.70 12.54
N ILE A 107 -8.37 -1.05 12.16
CA ILE A 107 -8.56 0.39 12.22
C ILE A 107 -9.19 0.70 13.58
N THR A 108 -8.35 0.86 14.60
CA THR A 108 -8.84 1.26 15.93
C THR A 108 -9.29 2.72 15.89
N ASP A 109 -10.47 3.00 16.42
CA ASP A 109 -11.05 4.35 16.50
C ASP A 109 -10.19 5.21 17.44
N GLY A 110 -9.25 5.97 16.88
CA GLY A 110 -8.43 6.91 17.63
C GLY A 110 -9.22 8.13 18.14
N SER A 111 -10.42 8.36 17.62
CA SER A 111 -11.44 9.25 18.17
C SER A 111 -12.72 9.04 17.38
N SER A 112 -13.84 9.45 17.95
CA SER A 112 -15.18 9.52 17.35
C SER A 112 -15.27 10.48 16.15
N GLN A 113 -14.27 10.47 15.26
CA GLN A 113 -14.21 11.33 14.10
C GLN A 113 -15.02 10.70 12.97
N GLU A 114 -16.10 11.39 12.60
CA GLU A 114 -16.66 11.29 11.27
C GLU A 114 -15.56 11.66 10.25
N GLY A 115 -15.36 10.82 9.25
CA GLY A 115 -14.36 11.09 8.23
C GLY A 115 -14.31 10.00 7.17
N LYS A 116 -13.50 10.29 6.16
CA LYS A 116 -13.42 9.52 4.93
C LYS A 116 -12.06 8.84 4.83
N PHE A 117 -12.06 7.56 4.47
CA PHE A 117 -10.84 6.85 4.08
C PHE A 117 -10.53 7.15 2.61
N ILE A 118 -9.29 7.53 2.32
CA ILE A 118 -8.84 7.83 0.97
C ILE A 118 -7.78 6.81 0.56
N PRO A 119 -7.89 6.17 -0.63
CA PRO A 119 -6.81 5.38 -1.19
C PRO A 119 -5.49 6.15 -1.25
N PHE A 120 -4.44 5.51 -0.74
CA PHE A 120 -3.08 6.03 -0.70
C PHE A 120 -2.15 5.23 -1.60
N CYS A 121 -1.42 5.93 -2.47
CA CYS A 121 -0.40 5.35 -3.31
C CYS A 121 0.83 6.27 -3.36
N SER A 122 2.00 5.72 -3.08
CA SER A 122 3.29 6.35 -3.33
C SER A 122 4.16 5.38 -4.10
N THR A 123 4.64 5.79 -5.27
CA THR A 123 5.51 4.97 -6.09
C THR A 123 6.87 5.62 -6.24
N GLY A 124 7.93 4.85 -6.04
CA GLY A 124 9.26 5.19 -6.53
C GLY A 124 9.30 5.21 -8.06
N PRO A 125 10.39 5.71 -8.66
CA PRO A 125 10.57 5.65 -10.10
C PRO A 125 10.44 4.20 -10.59
N VAL A 126 9.86 4.04 -11.79
CA VAL A 126 9.93 2.76 -12.49
C VAL A 126 11.40 2.53 -12.81
N THR A 127 11.98 1.43 -12.34
CA THR A 127 13.31 1.01 -12.77
C THR A 127 13.20 0.56 -14.22
N ALA A 128 13.54 1.45 -15.14
CA ALA A 128 13.93 1.09 -16.50
C ALA A 128 15.34 0.50 -16.39
N GLU A 129 15.44 -0.76 -15.99
CA GLU A 129 16.64 -1.54 -16.36
C GLU A 129 16.42 -1.89 -17.84
N PRO A 130 17.20 -1.37 -18.81
CA PRO A 130 17.22 -1.96 -20.13
C PRO A 130 17.73 -3.40 -19.96
N ASP A 131 17.02 -4.38 -20.53
CA ASP A 131 17.53 -5.74 -20.63
C ASP A 131 18.96 -5.69 -21.17
N ARG A 132 19.93 -5.97 -20.31
CA ARG A 132 21.32 -6.20 -20.69
C ARG A 132 21.53 -7.70 -20.90
N GLU A 133 20.60 -8.34 -21.58
CA GLU A 133 20.89 -9.61 -22.25
C GLU A 133 21.46 -9.25 -23.63
N PRO A 134 22.73 -9.55 -23.92
CA PRO A 134 23.25 -9.36 -25.26
C PRO A 134 22.47 -10.31 -26.19
N LEU A 135 21.93 -9.76 -27.28
CA LEU A 135 21.37 -10.53 -28.37
C LEU A 135 22.50 -11.40 -28.95
N GLU A 136 22.50 -12.70 -28.66
CA GLU A 136 23.26 -13.66 -29.45
C GLU A 136 22.59 -13.77 -30.81
N ILE A 137 23.25 -13.22 -31.83
CA ILE A 137 22.91 -13.48 -33.22
C ILE A 137 23.44 -14.88 -33.52
N MET A 138 22.53 -15.81 -33.82
CA MET A 138 22.86 -17.13 -34.36
C MET A 138 22.76 -17.10 -35.89
#